data_AF-A0A8B7PAU7-F1
#
_entry.id   AF-A0A8B7PAU7-F1
#
_cell.length_a   1.000
_cell.length_b   1.000
_cell.length_c   1.000
_cell.angle_alpha   90.00
_cell.angle_beta   90.00
_cell.angle_gamma   90.00
#
_symmetry.space_group_name_H-M   'P 1'
#
loop_
_entity.id
_entity.type
_entity.pdbx_description
1 polymer ?
#
loop_
_entity_poly.entity_id
_entity_poly.type
_entity_poly.pdbx_seq_one_letter_code
_entity_poly.pdbx_strand_id
1 'polypeptide(L)'
;LSQHPVHNTTECERLMELGWGNRSTGATLMNKDSSRSHSIFTICLEMMNTTGENDTIRSGKLNLVDLAGSERQAKTGATGDRLKEATKINLSLSALGNVISALVDGKSKHIPYRDSKLTRLLQ
;
A
#
# COMPACT_ATOMS: atom_id res chain seq x y z
N LEU A 1 1.01 -2.79 11.73
CA LEU A 1 -0.10 -1.90 11.36
C LEU A 1 -0.81 -1.52 12.65
N SER A 2 -1.05 -0.24 12.88
CA SER A 2 -1.92 0.23 13.97
C SER A 2 -3.33 0.42 13.41
N GLN A 3 -4.34 0.06 14.19
CA GLN A 3 -5.74 0.31 13.86
C GLN A 3 -6.32 1.21 14.94
N HIS A 4 -7.10 2.20 14.51
CA HIS A 4 -7.69 3.19 15.40
C HIS A 4 -9.19 3.30 15.07
N PRO A 5 -10.09 3.17 16.05
CA PRO A 5 -11.50 3.46 15.83
C PRO A 5 -11.69 4.94 15.53
N VAL A 6 -12.59 5.26 14.60
CA VAL A 6 -12.99 6.63 14.25
C VAL A 6 -14.51 6.71 14.13
N HIS A 7 -15.09 7.84 14.52
CA HIS A 7 -16.54 8.02 14.55
C HIS A 7 -17.06 9.06 13.55
N ASN A 8 -16.16 9.80 12.90
CA ASN A 8 -16.49 10.82 11.92
C ASN A 8 -15.35 11.01 10.91
N THR A 9 -15.63 11.78 9.85
CA THR A 9 -14.65 12.06 8.79
C THR A 9 -13.45 12.85 9.30
N THR A 10 -13.64 13.78 10.22
CA THR A 10 -12.57 14.62 10.78
C THR A 10 -11.53 13.80 11.56
N GLU A 11 -11.96 12.79 12.31
CA GLU A 11 -11.04 11.86 12.99
C GLU A 11 -10.26 11.01 12.00
N CYS A 12 -10.89 10.60 10.90
CA CYS A 12 -10.23 9.88 9.81
C CYS A 12 -9.17 10.75 9.13
N GLU A 13 -9.51 12.00 8.80
CA GLU A 13 -8.59 12.99 8.22
C GLU A 13 -7.37 13.23 9.12
N ARG A 14 -7.58 13.39 10.43
CA ARG A 14 -6.48 13.57 11.40
C ARG A 14 -5.52 12.38 11.42
N LEU A 15 -6.04 11.15 11.36
CA LEU A 15 -5.19 9.95 11.28
C LEU A 15 -4.46 9.86 9.95
N MET A 16 -5.10 10.27 8.85
CA MET A 16 -4.49 10.34 7.54
C MET A 16 -3.32 11.34 7.52
N GLU A 17 -3.51 12.54 8.09
CA GLU A 17 -2.47 13.56 8.23
C GLU A 17 -1.31 13.09 9.10
N LEU A 18 -1.60 12.43 10.23
CA LEU A 18 -0.57 11.82 11.07
C LEU A 18 0.23 10.75 10.32
N GLY A 19 -0.47 9.92 9.53
CA GLY A 19 0.16 8.92 8.66
C GLY A 19 1.05 9.58 7.61
N TRP A 20 0.58 10.67 7.00
CA TRP A 20 1.33 11.44 6.01
C TRP A 20 2.58 12.09 6.60
N GLY A 21 2.49 12.67 7.80
CA GLY A 21 3.63 13.26 8.51
C GLY A 21 4.72 12.25 8.89
N ASN A 22 4.33 10.99 9.12
CA ASN A 22 5.27 9.89 9.39
C ASN A 22 5.82 9.24 8.11
N ARG A 23 5.27 9.56 6.94
CA ARG A 23 5.73 9.00 5.67
C ARG A 23 7.11 9.56 5.37
N SER A 24 8.08 8.67 5.14
CA SER A 24 9.38 9.06 4.60
C SER A 24 9.19 9.63 3.20
N THR A 25 9.20 10.96 3.10
CA THR A 25 9.27 11.68 1.83
C THR A 25 10.74 12.01 1.55
N GLY A 26 11.15 11.89 0.30
CA GLY A 26 12.49 12.29 -0.10
C GLY A 26 12.45 12.77 -1.54
N ALA A 27 12.97 13.96 -1.79
CA ALA A 27 13.03 14.49 -3.14
C ALA A 27 14.10 13.73 -3.97
N THR A 28 13.74 13.33 -5.19
CA THR A 28 14.71 13.03 -6.26
C THR A 28 14.70 14.16 -7.28
N LEU A 29 15.68 14.21 -8.19
CA LEU A 29 15.74 15.18 -9.28
C LEU A 29 14.53 15.13 -10.25
N MET A 30 13.73 14.06 -10.19
CA MET A 30 12.58 13.84 -11.09
C MET A 30 11.21 13.92 -10.39
N ASN A 31 11.15 13.81 -9.06
CA ASN A 31 9.90 13.94 -8.30
C ASN A 31 10.18 14.47 -6.89
N LYS A 32 9.54 15.59 -6.54
CA LYS A 32 9.79 16.32 -5.30
C LYS A 32 9.04 15.74 -4.09
N ASP A 33 7.88 15.09 -4.30
CA ASP A 33 6.92 14.87 -3.22
C ASP A 33 6.39 13.44 -2.98
N SER A 34 6.68 12.41 -3.79
CA SER A 34 5.98 11.12 -3.60
C SER A 34 6.73 9.82 -3.93
N SER A 35 7.87 9.83 -4.63
CA SER A 35 8.33 8.62 -5.33
C SER A 35 9.13 7.60 -4.52
N ARG A 36 9.25 7.73 -3.19
CA ARG A 36 10.25 6.97 -2.42
C ARG A 36 9.72 6.00 -1.37
N SER A 37 8.40 5.93 -1.18
CA SER A 37 7.78 4.97 -0.25
C SER A 37 6.38 4.57 -0.72
N HIS A 38 6.03 3.31 -0.51
CA HIS A 38 4.67 2.79 -0.68
C HIS A 38 3.85 3.09 0.59
N SER A 39 2.60 3.50 0.42
CA SER A 39 1.66 3.74 1.51
C SER A 39 0.39 2.93 1.32
N ILE A 40 -0.10 2.35 2.41
CA ILE A 40 -1.37 1.63 2.45
C ILE A 40 -2.17 2.21 3.59
N PHE A 41 -3.32 2.78 3.27
CA PHE A 41 -4.31 3.25 4.23
C PHE A 41 -5.56 2.39 4.10
N THR A 42 -5.93 1.70 5.18
CA THR A 42 -7.06 0.76 5.17
C THR A 42 -8.19 1.32 6.02
N ILE A 43 -9.37 1.47 5.42
CA ILE A 43 -10.62 1.82 6.09
C ILE A 43 -11.43 0.54 6.24
N CYS A 44 -11.72 0.16 7.49
CA CYS A 44 -12.64 -0.91 7.82
C CYS A 44 -13.95 -0.28 8.31
N LEU A 45 -15.06 -0.63 7.66
CA LEU A 45 -16.41 -0.18 8.01
C LEU A 45 -17.23 -1.37 8.47
N GLU A 46 -17.87 -1.25 9.62
CA GLU A 46 -18.82 -2.23 10.13
C GLU A 46 -20.17 -1.55 10.33
N MET A 47 -21.22 -2.15 9.80
CA MET A 47 -22.59 -1.65 9.88
C MET A 47 -23.47 -2.76 10.43
N MET A 48 -24.20 -2.46 11.50
CA MET A 48 -25.23 -3.34 12.03
C MET A 48 -26.58 -2.90 11.48
N ASN A 49 -27.28 -3.80 10.81
CA ASN A 49 -28.65 -3.59 10.37
C ASN A 49 -29.60 -4.37 11.28
N THR A 50 -30.42 -3.62 12.02
CA THR A 50 -31.38 -4.13 13.02
C THR A 50 -32.84 -4.07 12.54
N THR A 51 -33.06 -3.86 11.24
CA THR A 51 -34.41 -3.65 10.67
C THR A 51 -35.20 -4.94 10.36
N GLY A 52 -34.61 -6.12 10.59
CA GLY A 52 -35.25 -7.42 10.39
C GLY A 52 -35.38 -8.24 11.67
N GLU A 53 -35.94 -9.45 11.59
CA GLU A 53 -36.04 -10.39 12.73
C GLU A 53 -34.67 -10.85 13.27
N ASN A 54 -33.62 -10.71 12.47
CA ASN A 54 -32.25 -11.06 12.84
C ASN A 54 -31.31 -9.86 12.62
N ASP A 55 -30.44 -9.63 13.60
CA ASP A 55 -29.33 -8.69 13.47
C ASP A 55 -28.37 -9.16 12.38
N THR A 56 -28.08 -8.30 11.41
CA THR A 56 -27.09 -8.57 10.36
C THR A 56 -25.95 -7.57 10.44
N ILE A 57 -24.72 -8.07 10.47
CA ILE A 57 -23.52 -7.24 10.41
C ILE A 57 -22.98 -7.28 8.99
N ARG A 58 -22.82 -6.11 8.37
CA ARG A 58 -22.11 -5.92 7.10
C ARG A 58 -20.78 -5.26 7.38
N SER A 59 -19.70 -5.92 6.98
CA SER A 59 -18.35 -5.37 7.04
C SER A 59 -17.81 -5.07 5.63
N GLY A 60 -17.19 -3.92 5.45
CA GLY A 60 -16.47 -3.54 4.24
C GLY A 60 -15.02 -3.15 4.57
N LYS A 61 -14.08 -3.48 3.70
CA LYS A 61 -12.68 -3.10 3.81
C LYS A 61 -12.24 -2.40 2.53
N LEU A 62 -11.84 -1.14 2.63
CA LEU A 62 -11.31 -0.34 1.54
C LEU A 62 -9.81 -0.12 1.77
N ASN A 63 -8.98 -0.58 0.84
CA ASN A 63 -7.55 -0.32 0.86
C ASN A 63 -7.22 0.79 -0.15
N LEU A 64 -6.76 1.94 0.35
CA LEU A 64 -6.21 3.03 -0.45
C LEU A 64 -4.69 2.85 -0.51
N VAL A 65 -4.19 2.48 -1.69
CA VAL A 65 -2.79 2.13 -1.90
C VAL A 65 -2.13 3.16 -2.81
N ASP A 66 -1.11 3.83 -2.31
CA ASP A 66 -0.22 4.72 -3.07
C ASP A 66 1.14 4.04 -3.24
N LEU A 67 1.55 3.80 -4.48
CA LEU A 67 2.79 3.11 -4.79
C LEU A 67 3.87 4.11 -5.23
N ALA A 68 5.09 3.86 -4.76
CA ALA A 68 6.27 4.57 -5.21
C ALA A 68 6.51 4.39 -6.72
N GLY A 69 7.32 5.28 -7.28
CA GLY A 69 7.63 5.28 -8.70
C GLY A 69 8.32 4.00 -9.18
N SER A 70 7.99 3.57 -10.40
CA SER A 70 8.54 2.36 -11.05
C SER A 70 9.69 2.67 -12.02
N GLU A 71 10.24 3.88 -11.96
CA GLU A 71 11.23 4.34 -12.92
C GLU A 71 12.52 3.51 -12.92
N ARG A 72 13.12 3.45 -14.11
CA ARG A 72 14.40 2.75 -14.30
C ARG A 72 15.51 3.53 -13.63
N GLN A 73 16.22 2.87 -12.72
CA GLN A 73 17.33 3.43 -11.95
C GLN A 73 18.39 4.11 -12.81
N ALA A 74 18.70 3.54 -13.98
CA ALA A 74 19.68 4.10 -14.92
C ALA A 74 19.35 5.55 -15.34
N LYS A 75 18.08 5.96 -15.28
CA LYS A 75 17.63 7.32 -15.60
C LYS A 75 17.62 8.27 -14.40
N THR A 76 17.80 7.76 -13.19
CA THR A 76 17.67 8.53 -11.94
C THR A 76 18.96 9.20 -11.49
N GLY A 77 20.12 8.76 -12.00
CA GLY A 77 21.43 9.22 -11.56
C GLY A 77 21.72 8.95 -10.08
N ALA A 78 20.96 8.07 -9.42
CA ALA A 78 21.12 7.75 -8.01
C ALA A 78 22.42 6.97 -7.75
N THR A 79 23.18 7.38 -6.74
CA THR A 79 24.43 6.74 -6.31
C THR A 79 24.38 6.38 -4.82
N GLY A 80 25.28 5.49 -4.38
CA GLY A 80 25.41 5.11 -2.97
C GLY A 80 24.11 4.63 -2.33
N ASP A 81 23.72 5.22 -1.20
CA ASP A 81 22.53 4.80 -0.47
C ASP A 81 21.22 5.11 -1.19
N ARG A 82 21.19 6.15 -2.04
CA ARG A 82 20.02 6.43 -2.90
C ARG A 82 19.78 5.32 -3.91
N LEU A 83 20.85 4.73 -4.45
CA LEU A 83 20.74 3.58 -5.36
C LEU A 83 20.19 2.36 -4.64
N LYS A 84 20.69 2.06 -3.43
CA LYS A 84 20.19 0.94 -2.61
C LYS A 84 18.70 1.09 -2.30
N GLU A 85 18.26 2.31 -2.00
CA GLU A 85 16.85 2.61 -1.74
C GLU A 85 15.98 2.41 -2.99
N ALA A 86 16.39 2.98 -4.13
CA ALA A 86 15.71 2.78 -5.41
C ALA A 86 15.61 1.30 -5.81
N THR A 87 16.61 0.47 -5.44
CA THR A 87 16.57 -0.99 -5.65
C THR A 87 15.51 -1.66 -4.82
N LYS A 88 15.36 -1.27 -3.55
CA LYS A 88 14.32 -1.82 -2.69
C LYS A 88 12.91 -1.44 -3.17
N ILE A 89 12.73 -0.21 -3.64
CA ILE A 89 11.46 0.26 -4.23
C ILE A 89 11.10 -0.61 -5.43
N ASN A 90 11.98 -0.70 -6.41
CA ASN A 90 11.72 -1.48 -7.62
C ASN A 90 11.56 -2.98 -7.33
N LEU A 91 12.27 -3.54 -6.36
CA LEU A 91 12.11 -4.95 -5.96
C LEU A 91 10.67 -5.24 -5.50
N SER A 92 10.10 -4.39 -4.65
CA SER A 92 8.72 -4.57 -4.18
C SER A 92 7.67 -4.42 -5.30
N LEU A 93 7.92 -3.54 -6.28
CA LEU A 93 7.06 -3.40 -7.47
C LEU A 93 7.18 -4.60 -8.41
N SER A 94 8.39 -5.13 -8.61
CA SER A 94 8.61 -6.36 -9.39
C SER A 94 7.92 -7.57 -8.74
N ALA A 95 8.00 -7.69 -7.41
CA ALA A 95 7.28 -8.75 -6.68
C ALA A 95 5.76 -8.65 -6.89
N LEU A 96 5.20 -7.43 -6.88
CA LEU A 96 3.79 -7.20 -7.20
C LEU A 96 3.47 -7.62 -8.64
N GLY A 97 4.32 -7.27 -9.61
CA GLY A 97 4.19 -7.71 -11.00
C GLY A 97 4.17 -9.23 -11.12
N ASN A 98 5.08 -9.93 -10.43
CA ASN A 98 5.15 -11.40 -10.43
C ASN A 98 3.88 -12.04 -9.86
N VAL A 99 3.33 -11.47 -8.78
CA VAL A 99 2.05 -11.92 -8.21
C VAL A 99 0.92 -11.79 -9.23
N ILE A 100 0.80 -10.62 -9.88
CA ILE A 100 -0.24 -10.39 -10.89
C ILE A 100 -0.07 -11.37 -12.05
N SER A 101 1.14 -11.54 -12.58
CA SER A 101 1.41 -12.50 -13.66
C SER A 101 1.03 -13.93 -13.29
N ALA A 102 1.35 -14.37 -12.07
CA ALA A 102 1.01 -15.71 -11.60
C ALA A 102 -0.52 -15.90 -11.43
N LEU A 103 -1.24 -14.87 -10.97
CA LEU A 103 -2.70 -14.88 -10.87
C LEU A 103 -3.37 -14.96 -12.25
N VAL A 104 -2.85 -14.22 -13.23
CA VAL A 104 -3.39 -14.17 -14.59
C VAL A 104 -3.12 -15.47 -15.35
N ASP A 105 -1.93 -16.07 -15.19
CA ASP A 105 -1.60 -17.36 -15.83
C ASP A 105 -2.52 -18.50 -15.33
N GLY A 106 -2.93 -18.46 -14.06
CA GLY A 106 -3.91 -19.40 -13.49
C GLY A 106 -3.43 -20.86 -13.34
N LYS A 107 -2.25 -21.21 -13.90
CA LYS A 107 -1.63 -22.54 -13.78
C LYS A 107 -0.66 -22.62 -12.60
N SER A 108 -0.26 -21.47 -12.07
CA SER A 108 0.67 -21.37 -10.95
C SER A 108 0.01 -21.86 -9.65
N LYS A 109 0.44 -23.02 -9.14
CA LYS A 109 -0.02 -23.57 -7.85
C LYS A 109 0.35 -22.68 -6.66
N HIS A 110 1.43 -21.91 -6.78
CA HIS A 110 1.93 -21.02 -5.73
C HIS A 110 2.04 -19.60 -6.27
N ILE A 111 1.36 -18.65 -5.61
CA ILE A 111 1.44 -17.22 -5.90
C ILE A 111 2.44 -16.59 -4.93
N PRO A 112 3.48 -15.88 -5.40
CA PRO A 112 4.60 -15.42 -4.58
C PRO A 112 4.31 -14.17 -3.73
N TYR A 113 3.19 -14.15 -2.99
CA TYR A 113 2.84 -13.03 -2.11
C TYR A 113 3.88 -12.74 -1.02
N ARG A 114 4.72 -13.72 -0.69
CA ARG A 114 5.73 -13.63 0.39
C ARG A 114 7.02 -12.92 -0.03
N ASP A 115 7.22 -12.66 -1.31
CA ASP A 115 8.47 -12.11 -1.84
C ASP A 115 8.68 -10.63 -1.44
N SER A 116 7.60 -9.94 -1.05
CA SER A 116 7.70 -8.60 -0.47
C SER A 116 6.67 -8.38 0.65
N LYS A 117 6.96 -7.43 1.54
CA LYS A 117 5.99 -6.98 2.54
C LYS A 117 4.75 -6.37 1.90
N LEU A 118 4.90 -5.67 0.77
CA LEU A 118 3.81 -5.06 0.02
C LEU A 118 2.82 -6.13 -0.45
N THR A 119 3.30 -7.13 -1.17
CA THR A 119 2.47 -8.22 -1.69
C THR A 119 1.82 -9.03 -0.58
N ARG A 120 2.49 -9.19 0.57
CA ARG A 120 1.92 -9.88 1.74
C ARG A 120 0.80 -9.09 2.42
N LEU A 121 0.83 -7.76 2.36
CA LEU A 121 -0.24 -6.90 2.88
C LEU A 121 -1.47 -6.85 1.97
N LEU A 122 -1.30 -7.18 0.69
CA LEU A 122 -2.36 -7.18 -0.32
C LEU A 122 -3.02 -8.56 -0.52
N GLN A 123 -2.57 -9.58 0.20
CA GLN A 123 -3.25 -10.88 0.29
C GLN A 123 -4.55 -10.74 1.09
#